data_AF-A0A971ITD1-F1
#
_entry.id   AF-A0A971ITD1-F1
#
_cell.length_a   1.000
_cell.length_b   1.000
_cell.length_c   1.000
_cell.angle_alpha   90.00
_cell.angle_beta   90.00
_cell.angle_gamma   90.00
#
_symmetry.space_group_name_H-M   'P 1'
#
loop_
_entity.id
_entity.type
_entity.pdbx_description
1 polymer ?
#
loop_
_entity_poly.entity_id
_entity_poly.type
_entity_poly.pdbx_seq_one_letter_code
_entity_poly.pdbx_strand_id
1 'polypeptide(L)'
;MAEVLTTVSIISGISIFLAALLTIAERFLLNYGTCKIIINKDKELEVKGGNHLLGSLLQNDIFIPSACGGRGSCGLCKVKVISGGGPLLPTETPYLSREEQENNIRLACQVRIRSDVEIEIPDELFNIREYTTMVERIEELTYDTKAVFLRLPEGEEMNFKAGQYVQIKIPQYGNNPEEVYRAYSIASSPSDKGLIQLIIRKVPHGISTTYVFDHLKEGDRLDLNGPYGDFYLRDSDREMICIAGGSGLAPIKSILHYLAENNIRRKATFFFGCVAKRDLYYVDEMKAFEEKIPDFRFIPALSAPEEGDNWAGETGLITEVVDRHITDGSEMEAYLCGSPGMIDACIEVLRRKGVPEDRIYYDKF
;
A
#
# COMPACT_ATOMS: atom_id res chain seq x y z
N MET A 1 38.66 -18.07 -44.45
CA MET A 1 37.17 -18.12 -44.36
C MET A 1 36.68 -19.47 -43.83
N ALA A 2 37.10 -20.60 -44.40
CA ALA A 2 36.67 -21.93 -43.92
C ALA A 2 37.01 -22.19 -42.44
N GLU A 3 38.25 -21.95 -41.99
CA GLU A 3 38.64 -22.17 -40.57
C GLU A 3 37.84 -21.31 -39.58
N VAL A 4 37.56 -20.05 -39.93
CA VAL A 4 36.73 -19.16 -39.10
C VAL A 4 35.30 -19.69 -39.01
N LEU A 5 34.73 -20.14 -40.14
CA LEU A 5 33.38 -20.70 -40.19
C LEU A 5 33.27 -22.01 -39.37
N THR A 6 34.28 -22.87 -39.45
CA THR A 6 34.36 -24.12 -38.68
C THR A 6 34.47 -23.83 -37.18
N THR A 7 35.33 -22.89 -36.79
CA THR A 7 35.52 -22.50 -35.38
C THR A 7 34.23 -21.92 -34.79
N VAL A 8 33.57 -21.01 -35.51
CA VAL A 8 32.28 -20.42 -35.10
C VAL A 8 31.20 -21.49 -34.98
N SER A 9 31.15 -22.45 -35.92
CA SER A 9 30.19 -23.55 -35.89
C SER A 9 30.39 -24.47 -34.68
N ILE A 10 31.64 -24.81 -34.34
CA ILE A 10 31.96 -25.66 -33.18
C ILE A 10 31.56 -24.96 -31.87
N ILE A 11 31.94 -23.68 -31.71
CA ILE A 11 31.61 -22.92 -30.50
C ILE A 11 30.09 -22.75 -30.35
N SER A 12 29.39 -22.48 -31.45
CA SER A 12 27.93 -22.36 -31.45
C SER A 12 27.26 -23.70 -31.11
N GLY A 13 27.76 -24.80 -31.69
CA GLY A 13 27.27 -26.16 -31.40
C GLY A 13 27.45 -26.55 -29.93
N ILE A 14 28.62 -26.27 -29.34
CA ILE A 14 28.88 -26.52 -27.92
C ILE A 14 27.96 -25.66 -27.05
N SER A 15 27.78 -24.38 -27.39
CA SER A 15 26.90 -23.47 -26.64
C SER A 15 25.44 -23.90 -26.68
N ILE A 16 24.94 -24.30 -27.85
CA ILE A 16 23.59 -24.84 -28.03
C ILE A 16 23.42 -26.14 -27.25
N PHE A 17 24.42 -27.03 -27.29
CA PHE A 17 24.39 -28.29 -26.55
C PHE A 17 24.34 -28.07 -25.04
N LEU A 18 25.18 -27.17 -24.50
CA LEU A 18 25.15 -26.80 -23.09
C LEU A 18 23.81 -26.17 -22.69
N ALA A 19 23.27 -25.25 -23.50
CA ALA A 19 21.96 -24.64 -23.25
C ALA A 19 20.83 -25.69 -23.26
N ALA A 20 20.86 -26.63 -24.21
CA ALA A 20 19.90 -27.72 -24.29
C ALA A 20 20.02 -28.66 -23.08
N LEU A 21 21.25 -29.01 -22.67
CA LEU A 21 21.50 -29.87 -21.52
C LEU A 21 21.02 -29.21 -20.22
N LEU A 22 21.27 -27.91 -20.04
CA LEU A 22 20.73 -27.14 -18.91
C LEU A 22 19.20 -27.11 -18.93
N THR A 23 18.58 -26.90 -20.10
CA THR A 23 17.11 -26.88 -20.23
C THR A 23 16.49 -28.24 -19.88
N ILE A 24 17.12 -29.34 -20.29
CA ILE A 24 16.70 -30.70 -19.94
C ILE A 24 16.90 -30.95 -18.44
N ALA A 25 18.04 -30.56 -17.90
CA ALA A 25 18.34 -30.70 -16.47
C ALA A 25 17.34 -29.92 -15.62
N GLU A 26 17.02 -28.67 -15.98
CA GLU A 26 15.97 -27.88 -15.32
C GLU A 26 14.62 -28.59 -15.38
N ARG A 27 14.24 -29.14 -16.54
CA ARG A 27 12.97 -29.87 -16.68
C ARG A 27 12.86 -31.11 -15.80
N PHE A 28 13.97 -31.78 -15.47
CA PHE A 28 13.96 -32.95 -14.60
C PHE A 28 14.20 -32.61 -13.12
N LEU A 29 15.01 -31.59 -12.82
CA LEU A 29 15.42 -31.25 -11.45
C LEU A 29 14.54 -30.18 -10.79
N LEU A 30 13.92 -29.29 -11.56
CA LEU A 30 13.06 -28.20 -11.07
C LEU A 30 11.56 -28.48 -11.24
N ASN A 31 11.18 -29.66 -11.71
CA ASN A 31 9.78 -30.04 -11.80
C ASN A 31 9.32 -30.58 -10.45
N TYR A 32 8.96 -29.67 -9.56
CA TYR A 32 8.42 -29.98 -8.23
C TYR A 32 7.04 -30.67 -8.26
N GLY A 33 6.47 -30.89 -9.45
CA GLY A 33 5.17 -31.50 -9.63
C GLY A 33 4.02 -30.58 -9.22
N THR A 34 2.85 -31.17 -9.03
CA THR A 34 1.70 -30.52 -8.39
C THR A 34 1.88 -30.60 -6.88
N CYS A 35 1.75 -29.48 -6.20
CA CYS A 35 1.77 -29.38 -4.74
C CYS A 35 0.41 -28.89 -4.26
N LYS A 36 0.07 -29.21 -3.01
CA LYS A 36 -1.13 -28.73 -2.34
C LYS A 36 -0.82 -27.54 -1.43
N ILE A 37 -1.68 -26.52 -1.46
CA ILE A 37 -1.74 -25.50 -0.42
C ILE A 37 -2.98 -25.78 0.43
N ILE A 38 -2.79 -26.05 1.71
CA ILE A 38 -3.87 -26.27 2.68
C ILE A 38 -4.01 -24.99 3.50
N ILE A 39 -5.20 -24.40 3.49
CA ILE A 39 -5.47 -23.10 4.14
C ILE A 39 -6.53 -23.30 5.21
N ASN A 40 -6.22 -22.89 6.44
CA ASN A 40 -7.08 -22.98 7.62
C ASN A 40 -7.65 -24.40 7.84
N LYS A 41 -6.92 -25.44 7.42
CA LYS A 41 -7.29 -26.88 7.50
C LYS A 41 -8.52 -27.32 6.69
N ASP A 42 -9.19 -26.39 6.01
CA ASP A 42 -10.45 -26.67 5.31
C ASP A 42 -10.32 -26.53 3.78
N LYS A 43 -9.56 -25.55 3.29
CA LYS A 43 -9.46 -25.26 1.85
C LYS A 43 -8.16 -25.82 1.27
N GLU A 44 -8.29 -26.71 0.29
CA GLU A 44 -7.16 -27.24 -0.47
C GLU A 44 -7.10 -26.60 -1.87
N LEU A 45 -5.90 -26.16 -2.28
CA LEU A 45 -5.61 -25.69 -3.63
C LEU A 45 -4.52 -26.55 -4.25
N GLU A 46 -4.73 -27.01 -5.48
CA GLU A 46 -3.69 -27.67 -6.27
C GLU A 46 -2.96 -26.64 -7.12
N VAL A 47 -1.63 -26.54 -6.93
CA VAL A 47 -0.80 -25.56 -7.63
C VAL A 47 0.44 -26.21 -8.20
N LYS A 48 0.98 -25.61 -9.26
CA LYS A 48 2.28 -26.02 -9.80
C LYS A 48 3.40 -25.57 -8.86
N GLY A 49 4.22 -26.50 -8.39
CA GLY A 49 5.39 -26.19 -7.58
C GLY A 49 6.42 -25.35 -8.33
N GLY A 50 7.23 -24.59 -7.60
CA GLY A 50 8.27 -23.69 -8.09
C GLY A 50 7.91 -22.20 -7.99
N ASN A 51 6.62 -21.86 -7.99
CA ASN A 51 6.12 -20.50 -7.78
C ASN A 51 6.23 -20.09 -6.30
N HIS A 52 6.21 -18.77 -6.04
CA HIS A 52 6.11 -18.26 -4.68
C HIS A 52 4.65 -18.28 -4.20
N LEU A 53 4.47 -18.45 -2.89
CA LEU A 53 3.16 -18.65 -2.26
C LEU A 53 2.17 -17.51 -2.58
N LEU A 54 2.60 -16.26 -2.51
CA LEU A 54 1.75 -15.10 -2.82
C LEU A 54 1.14 -15.17 -4.23
N GLY A 55 1.93 -15.58 -5.23
CA GLY A 55 1.48 -15.61 -6.63
C GLY A 55 0.53 -16.78 -6.87
N SER A 56 0.80 -17.92 -6.25
CA SER A 56 -0.10 -19.08 -6.28
C SER A 56 -1.44 -18.82 -5.59
N LEU A 57 -1.45 -18.08 -4.48
CA LEU A 57 -2.68 -17.65 -3.82
C LEU A 57 -3.47 -16.67 -4.70
N LEU A 58 -2.79 -15.67 -5.26
CA LEU A 58 -3.40 -14.69 -6.15
C LEU A 58 -4.04 -15.33 -7.40
N GLN A 59 -3.39 -16.34 -7.99
CA GLN A 59 -3.94 -17.09 -9.14
C GLN A 59 -5.20 -17.91 -8.81
N ASN A 60 -5.50 -18.12 -7.52
CA ASN A 60 -6.66 -18.85 -7.03
C ASN A 60 -7.62 -17.92 -6.26
N ASP A 61 -7.61 -16.62 -6.58
CA ASP A 61 -8.48 -15.60 -6.00
C ASP A 61 -8.37 -15.47 -4.48
N ILE A 62 -7.18 -15.75 -3.92
CA ILE A 62 -6.86 -15.49 -2.51
C ILE A 62 -5.88 -14.34 -2.44
N PHE A 63 -6.39 -13.19 -2.01
CA PHE A 63 -5.62 -11.97 -2.00
C PHE A 63 -4.96 -11.73 -0.65
N ILE A 64 -3.63 -11.78 -0.64
CA ILE A 64 -2.82 -11.44 0.53
C ILE A 64 -2.25 -10.03 0.33
N PRO A 65 -2.32 -9.14 1.35
CA PRO A 65 -1.80 -7.77 1.25
C PRO A 65 -0.36 -7.71 0.73
N SER A 66 -0.08 -6.92 -0.31
CA SER A 66 1.29 -6.82 -0.86
C SER A 66 1.54 -5.52 -1.62
N ALA A 67 1.93 -4.44 -0.93
CA ALA A 67 2.15 -3.14 -1.58
C ALA A 67 3.23 -3.16 -2.68
N CYS A 68 4.24 -4.04 -2.56
CA CYS A 68 5.34 -4.15 -3.53
C CYS A 68 5.03 -5.08 -4.73
N GLY A 69 3.90 -5.80 -4.72
CA GLY A 69 3.56 -6.81 -5.73
C GLY A 69 4.49 -8.03 -5.70
N GLY A 70 4.94 -8.44 -4.52
CA GLY A 70 5.76 -9.66 -4.35
C GLY A 70 7.28 -9.50 -4.48
N ARG A 71 7.79 -8.28 -4.55
CA ARG A 71 9.24 -7.97 -4.61
C ARG A 71 10.01 -8.15 -3.29
N GLY A 72 9.34 -8.50 -2.19
CA GLY A 72 9.99 -8.71 -0.89
C GLY A 72 10.48 -7.44 -0.20
N SER A 73 9.90 -6.28 -0.49
CA SER A 73 10.38 -4.98 0.02
C SER A 73 9.41 -4.25 0.96
N CYS A 74 8.18 -4.75 1.16
CA CYS A 74 7.16 -4.07 1.96
C CYS A 74 6.81 -4.76 3.28
N GLY A 75 7.11 -6.05 3.44
CA GLY A 75 6.80 -6.80 4.66
C GLY A 75 5.31 -7.07 4.94
N LEU A 76 4.38 -6.68 4.05
CA LEU A 76 2.93 -6.78 4.30
C LEU A 76 2.33 -8.17 4.06
N CYS A 77 2.95 -9.00 3.21
CA CYS A 77 2.40 -10.30 2.81
C CYS A 77 2.63 -11.38 3.88
N LYS A 78 2.32 -11.08 5.14
CA LYS A 78 2.53 -11.97 6.27
C LYS A 78 1.49 -13.08 6.27
N VAL A 79 1.94 -14.32 6.38
CA VAL A 79 1.11 -15.51 6.52
C VAL A 79 1.76 -16.43 7.54
N LYS A 80 0.95 -17.15 8.30
CA LYS A 80 1.47 -18.16 9.24
C LYS A 80 1.65 -19.46 8.49
N VAL A 81 2.87 -20.01 8.50
CA VAL A 81 3.17 -21.28 7.85
C VAL A 81 3.22 -22.37 8.91
N ILE A 82 2.33 -23.34 8.80
CA ILE A 82 2.27 -24.51 9.70
C ILE A 82 3.27 -25.57 9.25
N SER A 83 3.36 -25.83 7.93
CA SER A 83 4.30 -26.79 7.36
C SER A 83 4.64 -26.46 5.90
N GLY A 84 5.77 -26.99 5.38
CA GLY A 84 6.09 -26.94 3.95
C GLY A 84 6.75 -25.66 3.40
N GLY A 85 6.87 -24.58 4.17
CA GLY A 85 7.45 -23.30 3.70
C GLY A 85 8.98 -23.19 3.72
N GLY A 86 9.71 -24.24 4.08
CA GLY A 86 11.17 -24.24 4.18
C GLY A 86 11.73 -23.36 5.32
N PRO A 87 13.05 -23.16 5.41
CA PRO A 87 13.67 -22.35 6.45
C PRO A 87 13.40 -20.85 6.23
N LEU A 88 13.42 -20.06 7.32
CA LEU A 88 13.33 -18.61 7.28
C LEU A 88 14.47 -18.01 6.45
N LEU A 89 14.15 -17.14 5.50
CA LEU A 89 15.14 -16.53 4.62
C LEU A 89 15.66 -15.20 5.22
N PRO A 90 16.95 -14.85 4.99
CA PRO A 90 17.50 -13.55 5.41
C PRO A 90 16.78 -12.33 4.82
N THR A 91 16.07 -12.50 3.70
CA THR A 91 15.24 -11.46 3.08
C THR A 91 13.95 -11.19 3.85
N GLU A 92 13.52 -12.13 4.70
CA GLU A 92 12.30 -12.02 5.50
C GLU A 92 12.58 -11.40 6.87
N THR A 93 13.71 -11.75 7.47
CA THR A 93 14.08 -11.35 8.85
C THR A 93 13.93 -9.85 9.16
N PRO A 94 14.31 -8.91 8.28
CA PRO A 94 14.17 -7.48 8.57
C PRO A 94 12.73 -6.99 8.77
N TYR A 95 11.74 -7.75 8.29
CA TYR A 95 10.32 -7.37 8.32
C TYR A 95 9.51 -8.12 9.38
N LEU A 96 10.15 -9.03 10.13
CA LEU A 96 9.50 -9.91 11.09
C LEU A 96 10.03 -9.66 12.50
N SER A 97 9.12 -9.44 13.45
CA SER A 97 9.45 -9.38 14.86
C SER A 97 9.95 -10.73 15.38
N ARG A 98 10.56 -10.76 16.57
CA ARG A 98 10.99 -12.03 17.19
C ARG A 98 9.82 -12.96 17.46
N GLU A 99 8.71 -12.41 17.97
CA GLU A 99 7.47 -13.15 18.21
C GLU A 99 6.89 -13.70 16.92
N GLU A 100 6.92 -12.93 15.83
CA GLU A 100 6.47 -13.38 14.51
C GLU A 100 7.32 -14.54 13.99
N GLN A 101 8.64 -14.48 14.17
CA GLN A 101 9.56 -15.55 13.77
C GLN A 101 9.31 -16.83 14.59
N GLU A 102 9.10 -16.71 15.90
CA GLU A 102 8.79 -17.85 16.79
C GLU A 102 7.43 -18.50 16.44
N ASN A 103 6.47 -17.70 15.98
CA ASN A 103 5.15 -18.17 15.55
C ASN A 103 5.10 -18.63 14.08
N ASN A 104 6.25 -18.81 13.41
CA ASN A 104 6.35 -19.19 12.00
C ASN A 104 5.58 -18.28 11.02
N ILE A 105 5.55 -16.98 11.31
CA ILE A 105 5.08 -15.98 10.35
C ILE A 105 6.15 -15.82 9.26
N ARG A 106 5.71 -15.84 8.01
CA ARG A 106 6.56 -15.79 6.82
C ARG A 106 6.01 -14.79 5.82
N LEU A 107 6.87 -14.32 4.91
CA LEU A 107 6.45 -13.49 3.80
C LEU A 107 6.03 -14.38 2.63
N ALA A 108 4.74 -14.41 2.29
CA ALA A 108 4.19 -15.24 1.23
C ALA A 108 4.89 -15.02 -0.14
N CYS A 109 5.43 -13.83 -0.40
CA CYS A 109 6.19 -13.58 -1.63
C CYS A 109 7.59 -14.21 -1.66
N GLN A 110 8.16 -14.56 -0.50
CA GLN A 110 9.49 -15.15 -0.36
C GLN A 110 9.44 -16.68 -0.18
N VAL A 111 8.32 -17.21 0.30
CA VAL A 111 8.10 -18.66 0.44
C VAL A 111 7.91 -19.29 -0.95
N ARG A 112 8.79 -20.21 -1.33
CA ARG A 112 8.66 -21.01 -2.57
C ARG A 112 8.00 -22.35 -2.30
N ILE A 113 7.01 -22.70 -3.11
CA ILE A 113 6.29 -23.97 -2.99
C ILE A 113 7.13 -25.07 -3.64
N ARG A 114 7.74 -25.94 -2.83
CA ARG A 114 8.54 -27.10 -3.29
C ARG A 114 7.93 -28.45 -2.92
N SER A 115 7.00 -28.43 -1.98
CA SER A 115 6.21 -29.54 -1.46
C SER A 115 4.86 -28.98 -1.03
N ASP A 116 3.97 -29.83 -0.52
CA ASP A 116 2.72 -29.38 0.08
C ASP A 116 3.02 -28.39 1.23
N VAL A 117 2.21 -27.32 1.30
CA VAL A 117 2.34 -26.24 2.26
C VAL A 117 1.03 -26.06 3.00
N GLU A 118 1.09 -26.01 4.32
CA GLU A 118 -0.06 -25.69 5.16
C GLU A 118 0.12 -24.28 5.74
N ILE A 119 -0.88 -23.43 5.57
CA ILE A 119 -0.88 -22.05 6.03
C ILE A 119 -2.16 -21.71 6.79
N GLU A 120 -2.04 -20.70 7.64
CA GLU A 120 -3.15 -20.09 8.36
C GLU A 120 -3.18 -18.60 8.02
N ILE A 121 -4.35 -18.12 7.58
CA ILE A 121 -4.61 -16.73 7.23
C ILE A 121 -5.87 -16.23 7.93
N PRO A 122 -5.97 -14.92 8.27
CA PRO A 122 -7.17 -14.36 8.88
C PRO A 122 -8.39 -14.54 7.97
N ASP A 123 -9.54 -14.83 8.57
CA ASP A 123 -10.79 -15.07 7.82
C ASP A 123 -11.24 -13.84 7.01
N GLU A 124 -10.86 -12.65 7.47
CA GLU A 124 -11.11 -11.37 6.79
C GLU A 124 -10.56 -11.34 5.36
N LEU A 125 -9.44 -12.03 5.10
CA LEU A 125 -8.80 -12.06 3.78
C LEU A 125 -9.60 -12.88 2.76
N PHE A 126 -10.47 -13.80 3.19
CA PHE A 126 -11.34 -14.52 2.25
C PHE A 126 -12.49 -13.66 1.73
N ASN A 127 -12.81 -12.57 2.41
CA ASN A 127 -13.86 -11.64 1.97
C ASN A 127 -13.36 -10.59 0.99
N ILE A 128 -12.04 -10.55 0.73
CA ILE A 128 -11.44 -9.61 -0.21
C ILE A 128 -11.77 -10.04 -1.63
N ARG A 129 -12.24 -9.07 -2.42
CA ARG A 129 -12.68 -9.27 -3.80
C ARG A 129 -11.91 -8.37 -4.74
N GLU A 130 -11.88 -8.78 -6.00
CA GLU A 130 -11.46 -7.94 -7.11
C GLU A 130 -12.70 -7.31 -7.76
N TYR A 131 -12.57 -6.04 -8.13
CA TYR A 131 -13.60 -5.22 -8.75
C TYR A 131 -13.04 -4.62 -10.02
N THR A 132 -13.75 -4.76 -11.13
CA THR A 132 -13.45 -3.96 -12.33
C THR A 132 -14.21 -2.65 -12.28
N THR A 133 -13.50 -1.58 -11.97
CA THR A 133 -14.09 -0.24 -11.83
C THR A 133 -14.04 0.54 -13.14
N MET A 134 -14.85 1.60 -13.22
CA MET A 134 -14.75 2.60 -14.28
C MET A 134 -14.18 3.90 -13.69
N VAL A 135 -13.23 4.51 -14.40
CA VAL A 135 -12.73 5.84 -14.04
C VAL A 135 -13.83 6.87 -14.31
N GLU A 136 -14.48 7.33 -13.25
CA GLU A 136 -15.54 8.33 -13.34
C GLU A 136 -14.97 9.70 -13.69
N ARG A 137 -13.91 10.10 -12.99
CA ARG A 137 -13.21 11.37 -13.26
C ARG A 137 -11.77 11.37 -12.76
N ILE A 138 -10.95 12.25 -13.32
CA ILE A 138 -9.57 12.50 -12.86
C ILE A 138 -9.39 14.00 -12.61
N GLU A 139 -8.98 14.38 -11.40
CA GLU A 139 -8.71 15.76 -11.02
C GLU A 139 -7.19 15.96 -10.87
N GLU A 140 -6.64 16.97 -11.55
CA GLU A 140 -5.26 17.42 -11.33
C GLU A 140 -5.22 18.30 -10.06
N LEU A 141 -4.58 17.83 -9.00
CA LEU A 141 -4.54 18.54 -7.71
C LEU A 141 -3.34 19.48 -7.62
N THR A 142 -2.18 19.00 -8.03
CA THR A 142 -0.92 19.75 -8.10
C THR A 142 -0.18 19.37 -9.37
N TYR A 143 1.05 19.87 -9.57
CA TYR A 143 1.88 19.51 -10.73
C TYR A 143 2.29 18.03 -10.76
N ASP A 144 2.26 17.32 -9.62
CA ASP A 144 2.65 15.91 -9.50
C ASP A 144 1.62 15.05 -8.77
N THR A 145 0.40 15.54 -8.51
CA THR A 145 -0.60 14.77 -7.75
C THR A 145 -1.96 14.83 -8.44
N LYS A 146 -2.59 13.67 -8.64
CA LYS A 146 -3.96 13.53 -9.17
C LYS A 146 -4.88 12.86 -8.15
N ALA A 147 -6.15 13.24 -8.15
CA ALA A 147 -7.21 12.42 -7.59
C ALA A 147 -7.89 11.62 -8.70
N VAL A 148 -8.00 10.31 -8.50
CA VAL A 148 -8.68 9.38 -9.43
C VAL A 148 -9.92 8.85 -8.74
N PHE A 149 -11.07 9.03 -9.37
CA PHE A 149 -12.37 8.60 -8.86
C PHE A 149 -12.81 7.36 -9.64
N LEU A 150 -12.93 6.24 -8.92
CA LEU A 150 -13.25 4.92 -9.47
C LEU A 150 -14.64 4.52 -8.99
N ARG A 151 -15.56 4.31 -9.93
CA ARG A 151 -16.92 3.87 -9.66
C ARG A 151 -16.98 2.35 -9.79
N LEU A 152 -17.48 1.67 -8.75
CA LEU A 152 -17.78 0.24 -8.81
C LEU A 152 -18.93 -0.04 -9.80
N PRO A 153 -19.01 -1.25 -10.38
CA PRO A 153 -20.16 -1.67 -11.16
C PRO A 153 -21.48 -1.55 -10.39
N GLU A 154 -22.58 -1.36 -11.12
CA GLU A 154 -23.91 -1.28 -10.51
C GLU A 154 -24.23 -2.55 -9.70
N GLY A 155 -24.64 -2.37 -8.44
CA GLY A 155 -24.94 -3.47 -7.51
C GLY A 155 -23.74 -3.99 -6.70
N GLU A 156 -22.51 -3.57 -7.02
CA GLU A 156 -21.33 -3.87 -6.23
C GLU A 156 -21.07 -2.77 -5.19
N GLU A 157 -20.68 -3.18 -3.99
CA GLU A 157 -20.34 -2.29 -2.88
C GLU A 157 -19.06 -2.75 -2.20
N MET A 158 -18.19 -1.81 -1.84
CA MET A 158 -17.02 -2.08 -1.00
C MET A 158 -17.25 -1.57 0.41
N ASN A 159 -17.28 -2.48 1.39
CA ASN A 159 -17.29 -2.11 2.80
C ASN A 159 -15.84 -2.02 3.29
N PHE A 160 -15.39 -0.82 3.67
CA PHE A 160 -14.05 -0.57 4.19
C PHE A 160 -14.09 0.32 5.44
N LYS A 161 -13.04 0.24 6.26
CA LYS A 161 -12.85 1.14 7.41
C LYS A 161 -12.08 2.38 6.97
N ALA A 162 -12.45 3.55 7.48
CA ALA A 162 -11.81 4.82 7.15
C ALA A 162 -10.31 4.77 7.47
N GLY A 163 -9.48 4.90 6.43
CA GLY A 163 -8.01 4.79 6.49
C GLY A 163 -7.44 3.60 5.69
N GLN A 164 -8.26 2.60 5.37
CA GLN A 164 -7.83 1.45 4.58
C GLN A 164 -7.44 1.79 3.13
N TYR A 165 -6.77 0.84 2.47
CA TYR A 165 -6.29 0.99 1.10
C TYR A 165 -6.82 -0.11 0.18
N VAL A 166 -6.73 0.14 -1.13
CA VAL A 166 -6.96 -0.85 -2.19
C VAL A 166 -5.67 -1.05 -2.99
N GLN A 167 -5.59 -2.14 -3.73
CA GLN A 167 -4.53 -2.33 -4.72
C GLN A 167 -5.11 -2.21 -6.12
N ILE A 168 -4.62 -1.24 -6.90
CA ILE A 168 -4.98 -1.17 -8.32
C ILE A 168 -4.05 -2.09 -9.11
N LYS A 169 -4.64 -2.78 -10.08
CA LYS A 169 -3.93 -3.62 -11.05
C LYS A 169 -3.57 -2.77 -12.26
N ILE A 170 -2.28 -2.56 -12.47
CA ILE A 170 -1.77 -1.83 -13.62
C ILE A 170 -1.57 -2.83 -14.76
N PRO A 171 -2.23 -2.65 -15.91
CA PRO A 171 -2.06 -3.53 -17.06
C PRO A 171 -0.67 -3.35 -17.68
N GLN A 172 -0.31 -4.22 -18.62
CA GLN A 172 0.85 -4.01 -19.47
C GLN A 172 0.65 -2.75 -20.33
N TYR A 173 1.66 -1.89 -20.39
CA TYR A 173 1.64 -0.69 -21.22
C TYR A 173 3.05 -0.29 -21.65
N GLY A 174 3.17 0.32 -22.82
CA GLY A 174 4.47 0.73 -23.38
C GLY A 174 5.46 -0.45 -23.42
N ASN A 175 6.60 -0.28 -22.74
CA ASN A 175 7.65 -1.30 -22.63
C ASN A 175 7.62 -2.08 -21.31
N ASN A 176 6.60 -1.91 -20.46
CA ASN A 176 6.47 -2.67 -19.22
C ASN A 176 5.74 -4.01 -19.49
N PRO A 177 6.45 -5.15 -19.43
CA PRO A 177 5.87 -6.46 -19.78
C PRO A 177 5.09 -7.10 -18.64
N GLU A 178 5.10 -6.51 -17.43
CA GLU A 178 4.47 -7.10 -16.24
C GLU A 178 3.25 -6.31 -15.79
N GLU A 179 2.17 -7.03 -15.48
CA GLU A 179 1.08 -6.48 -14.68
C GLU A 179 1.56 -6.27 -13.25
N VAL A 180 1.26 -5.12 -12.65
CA VAL A 180 1.71 -4.83 -11.29
C VAL A 180 0.58 -4.32 -10.41
N TYR A 181 0.51 -4.84 -9.19
CA TYR A 181 -0.35 -4.31 -8.15
C TYR A 181 0.35 -3.22 -7.36
N ARG A 182 -0.35 -2.12 -7.07
CA ARG A 182 0.13 -1.07 -6.16
C ARG A 182 -0.96 -0.61 -5.22
N ALA A 183 -0.58 -0.47 -3.95
CA ALA A 183 -1.44 0.00 -2.89
C ALA A 183 -1.65 1.52 -2.98
N TYR A 184 -2.89 1.96 -2.80
CA TYR A 184 -3.27 3.36 -2.65
C TYR A 184 -4.38 3.46 -1.61
N SER A 185 -4.20 4.32 -0.61
CA SER A 185 -5.21 4.55 0.42
C SER A 185 -6.47 5.17 -0.16
N ILE A 186 -7.61 4.73 0.36
CA ILE A 186 -8.92 5.25 -0.04
C ILE A 186 -9.10 6.62 0.61
N ALA A 187 -9.44 7.62 -0.20
CA ALA A 187 -9.65 9.01 0.21
C ALA A 187 -11.14 9.40 0.26
N SER A 188 -12.02 8.60 -0.33
CA SER A 188 -13.47 8.79 -0.28
C SER A 188 -14.02 8.39 1.09
N SER A 189 -15.25 8.84 1.35
CA SER A 189 -15.98 8.42 2.55
C SER A 189 -16.33 6.92 2.48
N PRO A 190 -16.20 6.17 3.58
CA PRO A 190 -16.76 4.82 3.69
C PRO A 190 -18.29 4.74 3.50
N SER A 191 -19.00 5.86 3.61
CA SER A 191 -20.46 5.91 3.41
C SER A 191 -20.85 5.82 1.92
N ASP A 192 -19.98 6.25 0.99
CA ASP A 192 -20.17 6.01 -0.45
C ASP A 192 -19.47 4.71 -0.85
N LYS A 193 -20.19 3.60 -0.69
CA LYS A 193 -19.68 2.26 -0.95
C LYS A 193 -19.44 1.94 -2.42
N GLY A 194 -19.91 2.80 -3.32
CA GLY A 194 -19.72 2.66 -4.77
C GLY A 194 -18.56 3.49 -5.32
N LEU A 195 -18.01 4.43 -4.54
CA LEU A 195 -16.95 5.34 -4.98
C LEU A 195 -15.65 5.11 -4.22
N ILE A 196 -14.60 4.82 -4.97
CA ILE A 196 -13.24 4.79 -4.46
C ILE A 196 -12.48 5.98 -5.03
N GLN A 197 -12.12 6.94 -4.18
CA GLN A 197 -11.23 8.04 -4.55
C GLN A 197 -9.81 7.68 -4.11
N LEU A 198 -8.83 7.81 -5.02
CA LEU A 198 -7.41 7.62 -4.75
C LEU A 198 -6.66 8.92 -4.97
N ILE A 199 -5.66 9.22 -4.14
CA ILE A 199 -4.75 10.37 -4.33
C ILE A 199 -3.37 9.84 -4.68
N ILE A 200 -2.94 10.10 -5.92
CA ILE A 200 -1.77 9.46 -6.52
C ILE A 200 -0.75 10.53 -6.88
N ARG A 201 0.41 10.47 -6.23
CA ARG A 201 1.56 11.33 -6.53
C ARG A 201 2.48 10.66 -7.56
N LYS A 202 2.97 11.43 -8.54
CA LYS A 202 3.88 10.95 -9.60
C LYS A 202 5.24 10.61 -9.02
N VAL A 203 5.63 9.35 -9.15
CA VAL A 203 6.99 8.90 -8.86
C VAL A 203 7.75 8.83 -10.19
N PRO A 204 8.91 9.50 -10.34
CA PRO A 204 9.72 9.40 -11.54
C PRO A 204 10.06 7.93 -11.87
N HIS A 205 9.78 7.52 -13.11
CA HIS A 205 9.96 6.14 -13.59
C HIS A 205 9.12 5.08 -12.83
N GLY A 206 8.15 5.50 -12.01
CA GLY A 206 7.26 4.60 -11.31
C GLY A 206 6.22 3.99 -12.25
N ILE A 207 6.19 2.67 -12.38
CA ILE A 207 5.28 1.94 -13.29
C ILE A 207 3.81 2.38 -13.09
N SER A 208 3.30 2.28 -11.87
CA SER A 208 1.88 2.59 -11.62
C SER A 208 1.56 4.07 -11.81
N THR A 209 2.40 4.96 -11.29
CA THR A 209 2.16 6.39 -11.37
C THR A 209 2.33 6.93 -12.79
N THR A 210 3.25 6.39 -13.58
CA THR A 210 3.37 6.70 -15.01
C THR A 210 2.12 6.28 -15.76
N TYR A 211 1.58 5.08 -15.50
CA TYR A 211 0.31 4.67 -16.11
C TYR A 211 -0.84 5.64 -15.79
N VAL A 212 -1.02 5.98 -14.51
CA VAL A 212 -2.08 6.90 -14.06
C VAL A 212 -1.94 8.29 -14.68
N PHE A 213 -0.71 8.80 -14.83
CA PHE A 213 -0.49 10.15 -15.33
C PHE A 213 -0.51 10.27 -16.85
N ASP A 214 0.01 9.26 -17.54
CA ASP A 214 0.35 9.37 -18.97
C ASP A 214 -0.57 8.51 -19.86
N HIS A 215 -1.31 7.56 -19.29
CA HIS A 215 -2.11 6.58 -20.04
C HIS A 215 -3.59 6.50 -19.61
N LEU A 216 -3.89 6.59 -18.31
CA LEU A 216 -5.25 6.47 -17.78
C LEU A 216 -6.12 7.69 -18.14
N LYS A 217 -7.36 7.44 -18.56
CA LYS A 217 -8.35 8.46 -18.90
C LYS A 217 -9.70 8.19 -18.24
N GLU A 218 -10.53 9.23 -18.17
CA GLU A 218 -11.93 9.09 -17.79
C GLU A 218 -12.65 8.13 -18.76
N GLY A 219 -13.49 7.24 -18.21
CA GLY A 219 -14.16 6.16 -18.93
C GLY A 219 -13.36 4.87 -19.07
N ASP A 220 -12.07 4.86 -18.76
CA ASP A 220 -11.28 3.63 -18.79
C ASP A 220 -11.71 2.65 -17.68
N ARG A 221 -11.45 1.36 -17.90
CA ARG A 221 -11.59 0.32 -16.88
C ARG A 221 -10.30 0.22 -16.08
N LEU A 222 -10.41 0.10 -14.76
CA LEU A 222 -9.29 -0.15 -13.87
C LEU A 222 -9.68 -1.19 -12.83
N ASP A 223 -8.97 -2.31 -12.81
CA ASP A 223 -9.20 -3.36 -11.83
C ASP A 223 -8.53 -2.98 -10.50
N LEU A 224 -9.22 -3.26 -9.39
CA LEU A 224 -8.68 -3.12 -8.05
C LEU A 224 -9.15 -4.27 -7.15
N ASN A 225 -8.39 -4.56 -6.10
CA ASN A 225 -8.83 -5.46 -5.04
C ASN A 225 -8.61 -4.83 -3.66
N GLY A 226 -9.36 -5.32 -2.67
CA GLY A 226 -9.34 -4.82 -1.31
C GLY A 226 -10.71 -4.90 -0.63
N PRO A 227 -10.88 -4.21 0.50
CA PRO A 227 -9.91 -3.32 1.15
C PRO A 227 -8.85 -4.07 1.97
N TYR A 228 -7.75 -3.39 2.28
CA TYR A 228 -6.65 -3.88 3.13
C TYR A 228 -6.22 -2.83 4.15
N GLY A 229 -5.40 -3.26 5.10
CA GLY A 229 -4.60 -2.39 5.95
C GLY A 229 -5.15 -2.28 7.37
N ASP A 230 -4.21 -2.13 8.30
CA ASP A 230 -4.46 -1.97 9.74
C ASP A 230 -4.48 -0.50 10.18
N PHE A 231 -4.21 0.43 9.25
CA PHE A 231 -4.36 1.85 9.47
C PHE A 231 -5.82 2.24 9.24
N TYR A 232 -6.59 2.31 10.33
CA TYR A 232 -7.96 2.80 10.30
C TYR A 232 -8.32 3.47 11.62
N LEU A 233 -9.37 4.29 11.61
CA LEU A 233 -9.90 4.96 12.81
C LEU A 233 -10.23 3.93 13.90
N ARG A 234 -9.64 4.07 15.08
CA ARG A 234 -9.96 3.23 16.24
C ARG A 234 -11.24 3.71 16.92
N ASP A 235 -12.00 2.75 17.43
CA ASP A 235 -13.16 3.00 18.27
C ASP A 235 -12.70 3.49 19.66
N SER A 236 -12.75 4.81 19.84
CA SER A 236 -12.17 5.52 20.98
C SER A 236 -12.62 6.98 20.99
N ASP A 237 -12.76 7.56 22.18
CA ASP A 237 -13.10 8.97 22.38
C ASP A 237 -11.88 9.88 22.62
N ARG A 238 -10.65 9.34 22.60
CA ARG A 238 -9.42 10.09 22.91
C ARG A 238 -9.15 11.22 21.91
N GLU A 239 -8.51 12.31 22.31
CA GLU A 239 -8.15 13.35 21.33
C GLU A 239 -7.22 12.80 20.24
N MET A 240 -7.44 13.23 18.98
CA MET A 240 -6.70 12.76 17.81
C MET A 240 -5.65 13.77 17.35
N ILE A 241 -4.46 13.27 17.07
CA ILE A 241 -3.41 13.97 16.33
C ILE A 241 -3.29 13.31 14.96
N CYS A 242 -3.78 13.98 13.91
CA CYS A 242 -3.59 13.53 12.53
C CYS A 242 -2.37 14.25 11.94
N ILE A 243 -1.45 13.52 11.31
CA ILE A 243 -0.27 14.11 10.66
C ILE A 243 -0.13 13.51 9.26
N ALA A 244 -0.10 14.34 8.23
CA ALA A 244 0.14 13.87 6.87
C ALA A 244 1.10 14.75 6.07
N GLY A 245 1.69 14.16 5.04
CA GLY A 245 2.46 14.89 4.04
C GLY A 245 2.34 14.27 2.65
N GLY A 246 2.34 15.12 1.61
CA GLY A 246 2.16 14.68 0.23
C GLY A 246 0.83 13.94 0.02
N SER A 247 0.85 12.77 -0.64
CA SER A 247 -0.35 11.93 -0.86
C SER A 247 -0.88 11.26 0.43
N GLY A 248 -0.18 11.38 1.56
CA GLY A 248 -0.63 10.88 2.86
C GLY A 248 -1.91 11.53 3.39
N LEU A 249 -2.40 12.60 2.74
CA LEU A 249 -3.71 13.20 3.05
C LEU A 249 -4.85 12.21 2.81
N ALA A 250 -4.73 11.28 1.86
CA ALA A 250 -5.81 10.38 1.44
C ALA A 250 -6.51 9.65 2.60
N PRO A 251 -5.83 8.82 3.43
CA PRO A 251 -6.52 8.08 4.46
C PRO A 251 -7.04 9.00 5.58
N ILE A 252 -6.37 10.12 5.88
CA ILE A 252 -6.86 11.11 6.85
C ILE A 252 -8.15 11.76 6.36
N LYS A 253 -8.23 12.11 5.07
CA LYS A 253 -9.44 12.63 4.45
C LYS A 253 -10.61 11.64 4.58
N SER A 254 -10.38 10.34 4.35
CA SER A 254 -11.41 9.31 4.57
C SER A 254 -11.88 9.26 6.02
N ILE A 255 -10.96 9.35 6.99
CA ILE A 255 -11.28 9.43 8.43
C ILE A 255 -12.13 10.66 8.75
N LEU A 256 -11.77 11.84 8.25
CA LEU A 256 -12.53 13.08 8.52
C LEU A 256 -13.94 13.03 7.94
N HIS A 257 -14.12 12.51 6.72
CA HIS A 257 -15.45 12.26 6.16
C HIS A 257 -16.28 11.34 7.05
N TYR A 258 -15.70 10.22 7.48
CA TYR A 258 -16.37 9.26 8.35
C TYR A 258 -16.79 9.89 9.70
N LEU A 259 -15.91 10.68 10.33
CA LEU A 259 -16.23 11.39 11.57
C LEU A 259 -17.40 12.36 11.39
N ALA A 260 -17.36 13.18 10.33
CA ALA A 260 -18.37 14.19 10.06
C ALA A 260 -19.75 13.58 9.76
N GLU A 261 -19.80 12.58 8.87
CA GLU A 261 -21.06 11.97 8.44
C GLU A 261 -21.74 11.14 9.54
N ASN A 262 -20.95 10.53 10.43
CA ASN A 262 -21.46 9.75 11.56
C ASN A 262 -21.63 10.57 12.84
N ASN A 263 -21.43 11.90 12.79
CA ASN A 263 -21.54 12.81 13.93
C ASN A 263 -20.65 12.41 15.13
N ILE A 264 -19.47 11.84 14.86
CA ILE A 264 -18.52 11.42 15.90
C ILE A 264 -17.81 12.67 16.42
N ARG A 265 -18.08 13.03 17.68
CA ARG A 265 -17.59 14.26 18.31
C ARG A 265 -16.27 14.04 19.02
N ARG A 266 -15.25 13.72 18.24
CA ARG A 266 -13.91 13.45 18.72
C ARG A 266 -13.01 14.65 18.43
N LYS A 267 -12.46 15.27 19.47
CA LYS A 267 -11.51 16.39 19.32
C LYS A 267 -10.32 15.93 18.47
N ALA A 268 -9.99 16.69 17.43
CA ALA A 268 -8.99 16.28 16.46
C ALA A 268 -8.20 17.49 15.93
N THR A 269 -6.88 17.35 15.80
CA THR A 269 -6.05 18.34 15.12
C THR A 269 -5.33 17.67 13.97
N PHE A 270 -5.50 18.20 12.76
CA PHE A 270 -4.85 17.71 11.55
C PHE A 270 -3.73 18.64 11.09
N PHE A 271 -2.50 18.14 11.17
CA PHE A 271 -1.28 18.77 10.69
C PHE A 271 -0.95 18.26 9.28
N PHE A 272 -0.98 19.15 8.28
CA PHE A 272 -0.66 18.79 6.90
C PHE A 272 0.59 19.52 6.42
N GLY A 273 1.68 18.77 6.25
CA GLY A 273 2.98 19.29 5.85
C GLY A 273 3.20 19.21 4.35
N CYS A 274 3.50 20.36 3.74
CA CYS A 274 3.88 20.49 2.33
C CYS A 274 5.17 21.31 2.19
N VAL A 275 5.81 21.27 1.01
CA VAL A 275 7.06 22.01 0.79
C VAL A 275 6.74 23.49 0.57
N ALA A 276 5.94 23.80 -0.44
CA ALA A 276 5.51 25.14 -0.81
C ALA A 276 3.98 25.19 -1.03
N LYS A 277 3.44 26.38 -1.26
CA LYS A 277 1.99 26.58 -1.41
C LYS A 277 1.40 25.80 -2.58
N ARG A 278 2.16 25.63 -3.67
CA ARG A 278 1.78 24.85 -4.86
C ARG A 278 1.58 23.36 -4.60
N ASP A 279 2.07 22.85 -3.47
CA ASP A 279 1.94 21.45 -3.07
C ASP A 279 0.70 21.21 -2.20
N LEU A 280 -0.01 22.28 -1.80
CA LEU A 280 -1.26 22.18 -1.06
C LEU A 280 -2.42 21.89 -2.02
N TYR A 281 -3.30 20.99 -1.61
CA TYR A 281 -4.54 20.67 -2.29
C TYR A 281 -5.61 20.30 -1.26
N TYR A 282 -6.89 20.37 -1.65
CA TYR A 282 -8.05 20.16 -0.77
C TYR A 282 -8.05 21.00 0.53
N VAL A 283 -7.34 22.13 0.57
CA VAL A 283 -7.25 23.02 1.74
C VAL A 283 -8.63 23.50 2.19
N ASP A 284 -9.47 23.93 1.25
CA ASP A 284 -10.81 24.43 1.56
C ASP A 284 -11.74 23.32 2.06
N GLU A 285 -11.58 22.10 1.54
CA GLU A 285 -12.31 20.92 2.03
C GLU A 285 -11.88 20.57 3.45
N MET A 286 -10.58 20.60 3.74
CA MET A 286 -10.06 20.32 5.09
C MET A 286 -10.55 21.39 6.08
N LYS A 287 -10.55 22.67 5.70
CA LYS A 287 -11.12 23.75 6.53
C LYS A 287 -12.62 23.60 6.75
N ALA A 288 -13.37 23.14 5.74
CA ALA A 288 -14.81 22.93 5.88
C ALA A 288 -15.16 21.86 6.94
N PHE A 289 -14.23 20.99 7.33
CA PHE A 289 -14.43 20.08 8.46
C PHE A 289 -14.41 20.78 9.82
N GLU A 290 -13.81 21.97 9.95
CA GLU A 290 -13.84 22.75 11.21
C GLU A 290 -15.28 23.19 11.58
N GLU A 291 -16.15 23.31 10.58
CA GLU A 291 -17.58 23.60 10.80
C GLU A 291 -18.41 22.33 11.09
N LYS A 292 -17.94 21.16 10.65
CA LYS A 292 -18.69 19.88 10.71
C LYS A 292 -18.32 19.01 11.90
N ILE A 293 -17.07 19.05 12.33
CA ILE A 293 -16.53 18.24 13.42
C ILE A 293 -16.22 19.18 14.59
N PRO A 294 -16.96 19.10 15.72
CA PRO A 294 -16.68 19.92 16.88
C PRO A 294 -15.24 19.74 17.38
N ASP A 295 -14.60 20.85 17.73
CA ASP A 295 -13.21 20.90 18.21
C ASP A 295 -12.18 20.32 17.22
N PHE A 296 -12.51 20.27 15.93
CA PHE A 296 -11.54 19.99 14.87
C PHE A 296 -10.74 21.25 14.51
N ARG A 297 -9.43 21.08 14.29
CA ARG A 297 -8.54 22.13 13.79
C ARG A 297 -7.68 21.62 12.64
N PHE A 298 -7.62 22.38 11.55
CA PHE A 298 -6.76 22.10 10.42
C PHE A 298 -5.57 23.06 10.37
N ILE A 299 -4.35 22.51 10.42
CA ILE A 299 -3.09 23.27 10.48
C ILE A 299 -2.21 22.85 9.30
N PRO A 300 -2.34 23.52 8.14
CA PRO A 300 -1.39 23.36 7.05
C PRO A 300 -0.06 24.06 7.38
N ALA A 301 1.06 23.44 7.00
CA ALA A 301 2.39 23.97 7.22
C ALA A 301 3.27 23.83 5.98
N LEU A 302 4.09 24.85 5.73
CA LEU A 302 5.03 24.88 4.61
C LEU A 302 6.48 24.86 5.11
N SER A 303 7.27 23.86 4.71
CA SER A 303 8.68 23.78 5.12
C SER A 303 9.58 24.77 4.38
N ALA A 304 9.20 25.16 3.16
CA ALA A 304 9.94 26.08 2.31
C ALA A 304 8.96 26.90 1.44
N PRO A 305 8.17 27.82 2.03
CA PRO A 305 7.30 28.71 1.26
C PRO A 305 8.11 29.57 0.27
N GLU A 306 7.57 29.81 -0.92
CA GLU A 306 8.25 30.61 -1.94
C GLU A 306 8.07 32.12 -1.67
N GLU A 307 9.05 32.94 -2.08
CA GLU A 307 8.91 34.40 -2.02
C GLU A 307 7.70 34.84 -2.87
N GLY A 308 6.74 35.54 -2.25
CA GLY A 308 5.52 35.99 -2.91
C GLY A 308 4.27 35.13 -2.65
N ASP A 309 4.39 33.98 -1.97
CA ASP A 309 3.25 33.12 -1.61
C ASP A 309 2.24 33.81 -0.66
N ASN A 310 2.67 34.89 0.00
CA ASN A 310 1.96 35.59 1.08
C ASN A 310 1.41 34.61 2.13
N TRP A 311 2.22 33.59 2.45
CA TRP A 311 1.84 32.54 3.39
C TRP A 311 1.87 33.08 4.83
N ALA A 312 0.70 33.04 5.48
CA ALA A 312 0.53 33.46 6.87
C ALA A 312 0.30 32.28 7.84
N GLY A 313 0.34 31.03 7.33
CA GLY A 313 0.19 29.83 8.14
C GLY A 313 1.50 29.40 8.80
N GLU A 314 1.52 28.18 9.32
CA GLU A 314 2.70 27.61 9.97
C GLU A 314 3.84 27.38 8.96
N THR A 315 5.07 27.57 9.42
CA THR A 315 6.29 27.33 8.64
C THR A 315 7.26 26.42 9.39
N GLY A 316 8.15 25.79 8.63
CA GLY A 316 9.11 24.81 9.13
C GLY A 316 8.67 23.37 8.88
N LEU A 317 9.47 22.41 9.34
CA LEU A 317 9.14 20.99 9.19
C LEU A 317 7.88 20.66 10.01
N ILE A 318 7.05 19.74 9.52
CA ILE A 318 5.80 19.37 10.21
C ILE A 318 6.04 18.89 11.64
N THR A 319 7.20 18.29 11.90
CA THR A 319 7.65 17.89 13.25
C THR A 319 7.79 19.07 14.21
N GLU A 320 8.30 20.19 13.73
CA GLU A 320 8.45 21.43 14.53
C GLU A 320 7.08 22.05 14.81
N VAL A 321 6.17 22.00 13.84
CA VAL A 321 4.79 22.49 14.01
C VAL A 321 4.06 21.66 15.06
N VAL A 322 4.11 20.33 14.94
CA VAL A 322 3.51 19.42 15.93
C VAL A 322 4.12 19.66 17.32
N ASP A 323 5.43 19.86 17.41
CA ASP A 323 6.11 20.14 18.68
C ASP A 323 5.64 21.45 19.34
N ARG A 324 5.31 22.48 18.55
CA ARG A 324 4.75 23.75 19.06
C ARG A 324 3.31 23.61 19.56
N HIS A 325 2.49 22.81 18.90
CA HIS A 325 1.06 22.73 19.15
C HIS A 325 0.66 21.66 20.17
N ILE A 326 1.45 20.60 20.32
CA ILE A 326 1.17 19.51 21.27
C ILE A 326 2.03 19.70 22.52
N THR A 327 1.40 19.86 23.68
CA THR A 327 2.07 20.03 24.97
C THR A 327 2.16 18.72 25.77
N ASP A 328 1.04 18.00 25.87
CA ASP A 328 0.91 16.71 26.55
C ASP A 328 0.03 15.78 25.70
N GLY A 329 0.62 14.70 25.22
CA GLY A 329 -0.04 13.69 24.38
C GLY A 329 -0.41 12.41 25.12
N SER A 330 -0.26 12.34 26.45
CA SER A 330 -0.44 11.11 27.24
C SER A 330 -1.81 10.44 27.06
N GLU A 331 -2.86 11.23 26.86
CA GLU A 331 -4.24 10.75 26.63
C GLU A 331 -4.69 10.88 25.17
N MET A 332 -3.76 11.08 24.23
CA MET A 332 -4.05 11.23 22.81
C MET A 332 -3.78 9.94 22.01
N GLU A 333 -4.35 9.89 20.81
CA GLU A 333 -4.00 8.91 19.77
C GLU A 333 -3.49 9.65 18.54
N ALA A 334 -2.51 9.06 17.86
CA ALA A 334 -1.91 9.66 16.68
C ALA A 334 -2.13 8.80 15.43
N TYR A 335 -2.45 9.46 14.31
CA TYR A 335 -2.69 8.86 13.01
C TYR A 335 -1.77 9.53 11.98
N LEU A 336 -0.74 8.83 11.51
CA LEU A 336 0.30 9.41 10.65
C LEU A 336 0.34 8.75 9.28
N CYS A 337 0.45 9.55 8.22
CA CYS A 337 0.57 9.01 6.87
C CYS A 337 1.45 9.85 5.95
N GLY A 338 2.40 9.22 5.25
CA GLY A 338 3.34 9.93 4.38
C GLY A 338 4.65 9.18 4.19
N SER A 339 5.72 9.93 3.92
CA SER A 339 7.04 9.32 3.66
C SER A 339 7.62 8.68 4.93
N PRO A 340 8.41 7.59 4.81
CA PRO A 340 9.00 6.92 5.96
C PRO A 340 9.79 7.87 6.87
N GLY A 341 10.60 8.76 6.29
CA GLY A 341 11.41 9.71 7.05
C GLY A 341 10.58 10.76 7.80
N MET A 342 9.45 11.22 7.23
CA MET A 342 8.54 12.13 7.93
C MET A 342 7.88 11.43 9.11
N ILE A 343 7.39 10.20 8.90
CA ILE A 343 6.72 9.42 9.94
C ILE A 343 7.69 9.13 11.08
N ASP A 344 8.88 8.63 10.80
CA ASP A 344 9.88 8.30 11.82
C ASP A 344 10.23 9.53 12.67
N ALA A 345 10.41 10.70 12.03
CA ALA A 345 10.69 11.95 12.74
C ALA A 345 9.50 12.43 13.60
N CYS A 346 8.26 12.25 13.13
CA CYS A 346 7.06 12.61 13.91
C CYS A 346 6.84 11.67 15.09
N ILE A 347 7.10 10.37 14.94
CA ILE A 347 7.01 9.39 16.04
C ILE A 347 7.93 9.80 17.19
N GLU A 348 9.15 10.23 16.90
CA GLU A 348 10.08 10.72 17.93
C GLU A 348 9.54 11.97 18.65
N VAL A 349 8.93 12.91 17.92
CA VAL A 349 8.27 14.08 18.56
C VAL A 349 7.13 13.62 19.46
N LEU A 350 6.24 12.75 18.98
CA LEU A 350 5.08 12.27 19.74
C LEU A 350 5.49 11.50 21.01
N ARG A 351 6.53 10.66 20.92
CA ARG A 351 7.11 9.96 22.08
C ARG A 351 7.61 10.95 23.13
N ARG A 352 8.33 12.01 22.73
CA ARG A 352 8.77 13.06 23.66
C ARG A 352 7.59 13.82 24.28
N LYS A 353 6.49 13.98 23.55
CA LYS A 353 5.24 14.58 24.05
C LYS A 353 4.39 13.62 24.91
N GLY A 354 4.83 12.37 25.08
CA GLY A 354 4.20 11.39 25.96
C GLY A 354 3.09 10.56 25.31
N VAL A 355 2.90 10.60 23.99
CA VAL A 355 1.91 9.74 23.31
C VAL A 355 2.31 8.27 23.47
N PRO A 356 1.44 7.40 24.01
CA PRO A 356 1.73 5.98 24.16
C PRO A 356 2.00 5.29 22.81
N GLU A 357 3.01 4.42 22.77
CA GLU A 357 3.46 3.78 21.52
C GLU A 357 2.38 2.90 20.87
N ASP A 358 1.55 2.24 21.68
CA ASP A 358 0.40 1.44 21.26
C ASP A 358 -0.78 2.28 20.71
N ARG A 359 -0.67 3.61 20.79
CA ARG A 359 -1.64 4.60 20.31
C ARG A 359 -1.12 5.44 19.14
N ILE A 360 0.04 5.09 18.60
CA ILE A 360 0.62 5.72 17.41
C ILE A 360 0.39 4.79 16.22
N TYR A 361 -0.61 5.11 15.41
CA TYR A 361 -0.93 4.39 14.18
C TYR A 361 -0.31 5.11 12.99
N TYR A 362 0.31 4.36 12.08
CA TYR A 362 0.93 4.96 10.91
C TYR A 362 0.85 4.08 9.66
N ASP A 363 0.90 4.73 8.50
CA ASP A 363 1.01 4.07 7.20
C ASP A 363 2.11 4.74 6.36
N LYS A 364 3.11 3.95 5.96
CA LYS A 364 4.35 4.40 5.29
C LYS A 364 4.27 4.09 3.80
N PHE A 365 4.39 5.13 2.96
CA PHE A 365 4.26 5.02 1.50
C PHE A 365 5.60 4.96 0.75
#